data_AF-A0A6L6TBS6-F1
#
_entry.id   AF-A0A6L6TBS6-F1
#
_cell.length_a   1.000
_cell.length_b   1.000
_cell.length_c   1.000
_cell.angle_alpha   90.00
_cell.angle_beta   90.00
_cell.angle_gamma   90.00
#
_symmetry.space_group_name_H-M   'P 1'
#
loop_
_entity.id
_entity.type
_entity.pdbx_description
1 polymer ?
#
loop_
_entity_poly.entity_id
_entity_poly.type
_entity_poly.pdbx_seq_one_letter_code
_entity_poly.pdbx_strand_id
1 'polypeptide(L)'
;MHGSRREDDEHSTPEPDLRSKAFPRVMLSLAIVGLMVGLMIGRLTTPDERVLEQVVVVQDGLDLWFNEEPKLHGENVEGTVAVLFEAQGKAQRGQLYLQGKPVGWRVQKSEEGLLLTVVAARPLHGEWAGAEDAGRWRVQVRLHE
;
A
#
# COMPACT_ATOMS: atom_id res chain seq x y z
N MET A 1 2.55 6.10 93.14
CA MET A 1 3.66 5.39 92.47
C MET A 1 3.11 4.69 91.24
N HIS A 2 3.77 4.90 90.08
CA HIS A 2 3.83 4.10 88.83
C HIS A 2 2.58 3.31 88.39
N GLY A 3 2.09 3.37 87.16
CA GLY A 3 2.62 3.90 85.89
C GLY A 3 1.92 3.13 84.77
N SER A 4 1.27 3.84 83.86
CA SER A 4 0.53 3.30 82.70
C SER A 4 1.46 3.03 81.51
N ARG A 5 1.38 1.88 80.83
CA ARG A 5 1.66 1.72 79.37
C ARG A 5 1.26 0.30 78.91
N ARG A 6 0.13 0.18 78.20
CA ARG A 6 -0.04 -0.03 76.75
C ARG A 6 0.47 -1.36 76.21
N GLU A 7 -0.50 -2.14 75.72
CA GLU A 7 -0.40 -3.15 74.69
C GLU A 7 0.38 -2.70 73.44
N ASP A 8 0.78 -3.74 72.70
CA ASP A 8 0.95 -3.84 71.25
C ASP A 8 2.37 -3.97 70.66
N ASP A 9 2.40 -4.89 69.71
CA ASP A 9 3.32 -5.05 68.58
C ASP A 9 4.56 -5.94 68.72
N GLU A 10 4.33 -7.24 68.90
CA GLU A 10 5.28 -8.28 68.47
C GLU A 10 4.69 -9.19 67.39
N HIS A 11 4.49 -8.69 66.15
CA HIS A 11 4.46 -9.51 64.93
C HIS A 11 4.73 -8.66 63.67
N SER A 12 5.98 -8.27 63.46
CA SER A 12 6.44 -7.67 62.20
C SER A 12 6.67 -8.74 61.12
N THR A 13 5.59 -9.29 60.56
CA THR A 13 5.62 -9.63 59.13
C THR A 13 5.18 -8.38 58.38
N PRO A 14 6.01 -7.77 57.52
CA PRO A 14 5.54 -6.66 56.70
C PRO A 14 4.41 -7.17 55.83
N GLU A 15 3.19 -6.67 56.06
CA GLU A 15 2.09 -6.89 55.15
C GLU A 15 2.51 -6.38 53.77
N PRO A 16 2.33 -7.15 52.69
CA PRO A 16 2.80 -6.75 51.39
C PRO A 16 2.07 -5.47 50.99
N ASP A 17 2.80 -4.36 51.00
CA ASP A 17 2.32 -3.04 50.65
C ASP A 17 1.53 -3.12 49.32
N LEU A 18 0.20 -3.04 49.41
CA LEU A 18 -0.71 -3.11 48.27
C LEU A 18 -0.34 -2.10 47.18
N ARG A 19 0.30 -1.00 47.61
CA ARG A 19 0.79 0.11 46.79
C ARG A 19 1.91 -0.30 45.82
N SER A 20 2.74 -1.30 46.19
CA SER A 20 3.89 -1.73 45.39
C SER A 20 3.49 -2.57 44.15
N LYS A 21 2.36 -3.29 44.23
CA LYS A 21 1.81 -4.06 43.08
C LYS A 21 1.00 -3.22 42.09
N ALA A 22 0.59 -2.01 42.48
CA ALA A 22 -0.21 -1.13 41.62
C ALA A 22 0.63 -0.49 40.50
N PHE A 23 1.86 -0.04 40.82
CA PHE A 23 2.75 0.64 39.88
C PHE A 23 3.09 -0.20 38.62
N PRO A 24 3.52 -1.48 38.71
CA PRO A 24 3.78 -2.30 37.52
C PRO A 24 2.52 -2.61 36.72
N ARG A 25 1.35 -2.72 37.37
CA ARG A 25 0.06 -2.90 36.67
C ARG A 25 -0.32 -1.65 35.87
N VAL A 26 -0.10 -0.47 36.44
CA VAL A 26 -0.34 0.81 35.74
C VAL A 26 0.60 0.94 34.54
N MET A 27 1.90 0.65 34.69
CA MET A 27 2.86 0.67 33.57
C MET A 27 2.51 -0.33 32.48
N LEU A 28 2.12 -1.57 32.84
CA LEU A 28 1.67 -2.57 31.87
C LEU A 28 0.40 -2.12 31.15
N SER A 29 -0.57 -1.54 31.87
CA SER A 29 -1.79 -1.02 31.25
C SER A 29 -1.50 0.15 30.30
N LEU A 30 -0.57 1.04 30.67
CA LEU A 30 -0.15 2.16 29.84
C LEU A 30 0.60 1.68 28.59
N ALA A 31 1.42 0.64 28.70
CA ALA A 31 2.08 0.01 27.56
C ALA A 31 1.07 -0.63 26.59
N ILE A 32 0.05 -1.32 27.10
CA ILE A 32 -1.01 -1.91 26.27
C ILE A 32 -1.85 -0.82 25.61
N VAL A 33 -2.25 0.22 26.34
CA VAL A 33 -2.99 1.36 25.78
C VAL A 33 -2.15 2.11 24.75
N GLY A 34 -0.87 2.37 25.04
CA GLY A 34 0.07 2.97 24.11
C GLY A 34 0.27 2.12 22.85
N LEU A 35 0.31 0.79 22.98
CA LEU A 35 0.36 -0.14 21.85
C LEU A 35 -0.93 -0.08 21.02
N MET A 36 -2.11 -0.08 21.65
CA MET A 36 -3.39 0.02 20.95
C MET A 36 -3.52 1.36 20.21
N VAL A 37 -3.15 2.47 20.85
CA VAL A 37 -3.16 3.80 20.24
C VAL A 37 -2.11 3.90 19.14
N GLY A 38 -0.91 3.35 19.35
CA GLY A 38 0.14 3.29 18.33
C GLY A 38 -0.27 2.51 17.08
N LEU A 39 -0.97 1.38 17.24
CA LEU A 39 -1.54 0.64 16.12
C LEU A 39 -2.66 1.43 15.41
N MET A 40 -3.51 2.15 16.16
CA MET A 40 -4.56 2.99 15.56
C MET A 40 -3.98 4.17 14.77
N ILE A 41 -2.90 4.79 15.28
CA ILE A 41 -2.20 5.89 14.59
C ILE A 41 -1.43 5.35 13.37
N GLY A 42 -0.82 4.16 13.45
CA GLY A 42 -0.12 3.54 12.33
C GLY A 42 -0.99 3.26 11.10
N ARG A 43 -2.33 3.21 11.27
CA ARG A 43 -3.29 3.05 10.17
C ARG A 43 -3.74 4.37 9.53
N LEU A 44 -3.49 5.51 10.17
CA LEU A 44 -3.86 6.83 9.64
C LEU A 44 -2.79 7.43 8.72
N THR A 45 -1.61 6.81 8.64
CA THR A 45 -0.51 7.24 7.78
C THR A 45 -0.25 6.30 6.61
N THR A 46 -1.14 5.34 6.34
CA THR A 46 -1.08 4.59 5.08
C THR A 46 -1.29 5.58 3.94
N PRO A 47 -0.31 5.76 3.04
CA PRO A 47 -0.50 6.56 1.84
C PRO A 47 -1.71 6.01 1.10
N ASP A 48 -2.56 6.89 0.56
CA ASP A 48 -3.69 6.46 -0.26
C ASP A 48 -3.18 5.50 -1.35
N GLU A 49 -3.75 4.30 -1.39
CA GLU A 49 -3.36 3.30 -2.36
C GLU A 49 -3.74 3.82 -3.75
N ARG A 50 -2.74 3.95 -4.62
CA ARG A 50 -2.99 4.18 -6.04
C ARG A 50 -3.58 2.91 -6.62
N VAL A 51 -4.75 3.00 -7.24
CA VAL A 51 -5.50 1.86 -7.75
C VAL A 51 -5.77 2.05 -9.24
N LEU A 52 -5.45 1.03 -10.03
CA LEU A 52 -5.91 0.89 -11.41
C LEU A 52 -7.39 0.52 -11.40
N GLU A 53 -8.21 1.47 -11.83
CA GLU A 53 -9.66 1.35 -11.86
C GLU A 53 -10.15 0.72 -13.16
N GLN A 54 -9.54 1.10 -14.29
CA GLN A 54 -10.03 0.71 -15.61
C GLN A 54 -8.90 0.68 -16.65
N VAL A 55 -8.99 -0.27 -17.58
CA VAL A 55 -8.17 -0.31 -18.80
C VAL A 55 -9.09 -0.21 -20.00
N VAL A 56 -8.83 0.75 -20.88
CA VAL A 56 -9.60 0.98 -22.10
C VAL A 56 -8.69 0.77 -23.30
N VAL A 57 -9.12 -0.08 -24.23
CA VAL A 57 -8.43 -0.23 -25.52
C VAL A 57 -8.83 0.94 -26.42
N VAL A 58 -7.83 1.69 -26.89
CA VAL A 58 -8.02 2.83 -27.77
C VAL A 58 -7.30 2.60 -29.10
N GLN A 59 -7.47 3.53 -30.04
CA GLN A 59 -6.74 3.49 -31.30
C GLN A 59 -5.23 3.52 -31.03
N ASP A 60 -4.51 2.54 -31.57
CA ASP A 60 -3.06 2.40 -31.47
C ASP A 60 -2.53 2.41 -30.03
N GLY A 61 -3.29 1.93 -29.04
CA GLY A 61 -2.84 1.96 -27.65
C GLY A 61 -3.83 1.55 -26.56
N LEU A 62 -3.49 1.92 -25.33
CA LEU A 62 -4.25 1.65 -24.11
C LEU A 62 -4.35 2.92 -23.27
N ASP A 63 -5.53 3.22 -22.76
CA ASP A 63 -5.74 4.21 -21.70
C ASP A 63 -5.97 3.49 -20.37
N LEU A 64 -5.07 3.70 -19.42
CA LEU A 64 -5.15 3.15 -18.06
C LEU A 64 -5.60 4.24 -17.10
N TRP A 65 -6.70 4.00 -16.41
CA TRP A 65 -7.30 4.94 -15.47
C TRP A 65 -6.97 4.56 -14.04
N PHE A 66 -6.42 5.52 -13.32
CA PHE A 66 -6.06 5.44 -11.91
C PHE A 66 -6.85 6.49 -11.12
N ASN A 67 -7.02 6.25 -9.83
CA ASN A 67 -7.57 7.26 -8.90
C ASN A 67 -6.63 8.46 -8.75
N GLU A 68 -5.31 8.24 -8.79
CA GLU A 68 -4.26 9.26 -8.63
C GLU A 68 -3.09 8.99 -9.58
N GLU A 69 -2.19 9.98 -9.75
CA GLU A 69 -0.98 9.85 -10.55
C GLU A 69 -0.08 8.71 -10.05
N PRO A 70 0.11 7.63 -10.85
CA PRO A 70 1.03 6.55 -10.50
C PRO A 70 2.45 6.95 -10.85
N LYS A 71 3.39 6.62 -9.95
CA LYS A 71 4.78 6.52 -10.37
C LYS A 71 4.90 5.37 -11.35
N LEU A 72 5.60 5.63 -12.45
CA LEU A 72 5.76 4.66 -13.53
C LEU A 72 7.20 4.57 -14.00
N HIS A 73 7.59 3.38 -14.42
CA HIS A 73 8.86 3.10 -15.08
C HIS A 73 8.57 2.22 -16.29
N GLY A 74 9.14 2.56 -17.45
CA GLY A 74 8.84 1.86 -18.69
C GLY A 74 10.09 1.54 -19.48
N GLU A 75 10.07 0.38 -20.12
CA GLU A 75 11.12 -0.13 -20.98
C GLU A 75 10.53 -0.61 -22.31
N ASN A 76 11.26 -0.36 -23.39
CA ASN A 76 10.94 -0.84 -24.72
C ASN A 76 12.03 -1.84 -25.15
N VAL A 77 11.66 -3.11 -25.37
CA VAL A 77 12.60 -4.19 -25.71
C VAL A 77 12.07 -4.97 -26.91
N GLU A 78 12.71 -4.82 -28.07
CA GLU A 78 12.56 -5.63 -29.30
C GLU A 78 11.17 -6.28 -29.49
N GLY A 79 10.11 -5.47 -29.67
CA GLY A 79 8.75 -5.98 -29.91
C GLY A 79 7.88 -6.16 -28.65
N THR A 80 8.42 -5.80 -27.48
CA THR A 80 7.73 -5.79 -26.19
C THR A 80 7.83 -4.40 -25.55
N VAL A 81 6.69 -3.88 -25.11
CA VAL A 81 6.60 -2.68 -24.27
C VAL A 81 6.22 -3.14 -22.87
N ALA A 82 7.05 -2.81 -21.88
CA ALA A 82 6.81 -3.11 -20.47
C ALA A 82 6.72 -1.81 -19.68
N VAL A 83 5.59 -1.57 -19.01
CA VAL A 83 5.39 -0.39 -18.16
C VAL A 83 4.97 -0.86 -16.77
N LEU A 84 5.81 -0.58 -15.78
CA LEU A 84 5.56 -0.83 -14.38
C LEU A 84 4.91 0.41 -13.75
N PHE A 85 3.84 0.18 -13.00
CA PHE A 85 3.12 1.19 -12.23
C PHE A 85 3.21 0.84 -10.74
N GLU A 86 3.67 1.77 -9.91
CA GLU A 86 3.56 1.66 -8.44
C GLU A 86 2.10 1.92 -8.01
N ALA A 87 1.24 0.95 -8.32
CA ALA A 87 -0.19 0.96 -8.07
C ALA A 87 -0.68 -0.47 -7.80
N GLN A 88 -1.87 -0.58 -7.21
CA GLN A 88 -2.59 -1.83 -7.01
C GLN A 88 -3.71 -1.98 -8.03
N GLY A 89 -4.17 -3.21 -8.25
CA GLY A 89 -5.31 -3.44 -9.12
C GLY A 89 -5.49 -4.91 -9.48
N LYS A 90 -6.41 -5.16 -10.41
CA LYS A 90 -6.73 -6.50 -10.87
C LYS A 90 -5.87 -6.86 -12.06
N ALA A 91 -5.42 -8.11 -12.12
CA ALA A 91 -4.80 -8.63 -13.32
C ALA A 91 -5.84 -8.69 -14.44
N GLN A 92 -5.46 -8.23 -15.62
CA GLN A 92 -6.32 -8.13 -16.79
C GLN A 92 -5.52 -8.49 -18.03
N ARG A 93 -6.22 -8.88 -19.11
CA ARG A 93 -5.59 -9.17 -20.39
C ARG A 93 -6.56 -8.90 -21.51
N GLY A 94 -6.02 -8.64 -22.69
CA GLY A 94 -6.80 -8.47 -23.89
C GLY A 94 -5.92 -8.38 -25.12
N GLN A 95 -6.54 -7.91 -26.19
CA GLN A 95 -5.90 -7.73 -27.47
C GLN A 95 -6.36 -6.41 -28.06
N LEU A 96 -5.46 -5.73 -28.75
CA LEU A 96 -5.75 -4.56 -29.56
C LEU A 96 -5.25 -4.79 -30.99
N TYR A 97 -5.67 -3.93 -31.91
CA TYR A 97 -5.17 -3.95 -33.28
C TYR A 97 -4.34 -2.70 -33.52
N LEU A 98 -3.09 -2.90 -33.95
CA LEU A 98 -2.18 -1.85 -34.38
C LEU A 98 -1.94 -2.06 -35.87
N GLN A 99 -2.27 -1.06 -36.70
CA GLN A 99 -2.19 -1.15 -38.17
C GLN A 99 -2.82 -2.44 -38.75
N GLY A 100 -4.00 -2.82 -38.24
CA GLY A 100 -4.76 -4.00 -38.71
C GLY A 100 -4.19 -5.36 -38.27
N LYS A 101 -3.11 -5.39 -37.48
CA LYS A 101 -2.50 -6.62 -36.96
C LYS A 101 -2.70 -6.72 -35.43
N PRO A 102 -2.88 -7.93 -34.90
CA PRO A 102 -3.14 -8.13 -33.48
C PRO A 102 -1.89 -7.82 -32.62
N VAL A 103 -2.13 -7.22 -31.46
CA VAL A 103 -1.13 -6.96 -30.41
C VAL A 103 -1.74 -7.39 -29.08
N GLY A 104 -1.06 -8.28 -28.36
CA GLY A 104 -1.52 -8.79 -27.07
C GLY A 104 -1.10 -7.86 -25.95
N TRP A 105 -1.98 -7.65 -24.96
CA TRP A 105 -1.63 -6.91 -23.76
C TRP A 105 -2.07 -7.64 -22.50
N ARG A 106 -1.32 -7.46 -21.42
CA ARG A 106 -1.68 -7.95 -20.10
C ARG A 106 -1.22 -7.01 -19.00
N VAL A 107 -2.04 -6.87 -17.99
CA VAL A 107 -1.73 -6.23 -16.72
C VAL A 107 -1.61 -7.33 -15.66
N GLN A 108 -0.53 -7.33 -14.91
CA GLN A 108 -0.28 -8.32 -13.87
C GLN A 108 0.25 -7.67 -12.60
N LYS A 109 0.08 -8.37 -11.48
CA LYS A 109 0.73 -7.99 -10.23
C LYS A 109 2.22 -8.36 -10.28
N SER A 110 3.06 -7.45 -9.83
CA SER A 110 4.50 -7.58 -9.64
C SER A 110 4.83 -7.27 -8.17
N GLU A 111 6.07 -7.52 -7.74
CA GLU A 111 6.53 -7.15 -6.39
C GLU A 111 6.48 -5.64 -6.15
N GLU A 112 6.75 -4.84 -7.19
CA GLU A 112 6.78 -3.37 -7.14
C GLU A 112 5.43 -2.70 -7.49
N GLY A 113 4.40 -3.47 -7.90
CA GLY A 113 3.09 -2.91 -8.25
C GLY A 113 2.37 -3.65 -9.38
N LEU A 114 1.95 -2.94 -10.43
CA LEU A 114 1.31 -3.50 -11.61
C LEU A 114 2.21 -3.40 -12.85
N LEU A 115 2.45 -4.51 -13.52
CA LEU A 115 3.19 -4.57 -14.78
C LEU A 115 2.22 -4.69 -15.95
N LEU A 116 2.21 -3.69 -16.83
CA LEU A 116 1.65 -3.77 -18.17
C LEU A 116 2.71 -4.34 -19.12
N THR A 117 2.37 -5.40 -19.83
CA THR A 117 3.18 -5.95 -20.92
C THR A 117 2.36 -5.94 -22.19
N VAL A 118 2.89 -5.32 -23.24
CA VAL A 118 2.32 -5.31 -24.58
C VAL A 118 3.31 -6.01 -25.52
N VAL A 119 2.85 -7.01 -26.27
CA VAL A 119 3.72 -7.86 -27.09
C VAL A 119 3.16 -7.98 -28.50
N ALA A 120 4.06 -7.83 -29.48
CA ALA A 120 3.78 -8.08 -30.89
C ALA A 120 4.87 -8.98 -31.50
N ALA A 121 4.53 -9.70 -32.58
CA ALA A 121 5.47 -10.53 -33.35
C ALA A 121 6.35 -9.71 -34.32
N ARG A 122 6.53 -8.41 -34.06
CA ARG A 122 7.22 -7.43 -34.90
C ARG A 122 7.77 -6.30 -34.01
N PRO A 123 8.65 -5.42 -34.52
CA PRO A 123 9.08 -4.24 -33.78
C PRO A 123 7.88 -3.49 -33.21
N LEU A 124 8.00 -3.11 -31.94
CA LEU A 124 6.95 -2.43 -31.20
C LEU A 124 7.63 -1.47 -30.24
N HIS A 125 7.23 -0.22 -30.34
CA HIS A 125 7.68 0.86 -29.50
C HIS A 125 6.47 1.48 -28.81
N GLY A 126 6.65 1.82 -27.53
CA GLY A 126 5.65 2.44 -26.70
C GLY A 126 6.11 3.80 -26.23
N GLU A 127 5.20 4.78 -26.32
CA GLU A 127 5.29 6.06 -25.64
C GLU A 127 4.18 6.12 -24.60
N TRP A 128 4.46 6.75 -23.45
CA TRP A 128 3.46 6.90 -22.39
C TRP A 128 3.43 8.31 -21.84
N ALA A 129 2.22 8.80 -21.57
CA ALA A 129 1.98 10.10 -20.97
C ALA A 129 0.87 10.00 -19.93
N GLY A 130 1.11 10.60 -18.76
CA GLY A 130 0.10 10.77 -17.72
C GLY A 130 -0.56 12.14 -17.81
N ALA A 131 -1.88 12.19 -17.64
CA ALA A 131 -2.63 13.43 -17.51
C ALA A 131 -3.84 13.25 -16.59
N GLU A 132 -4.18 14.30 -15.85
CA GLU A 132 -5.43 14.34 -15.10
C GLU A 132 -6.61 14.60 -16.05
N ASP A 133 -7.69 13.83 -15.89
CA ASP A 133 -8.94 13.97 -16.63
C ASP A 133 -10.12 13.75 -15.68
N ALA A 134 -10.89 14.82 -15.46
CA ALA A 134 -12.07 14.85 -14.60
C ALA A 134 -11.87 14.29 -13.16
N GLY A 135 -10.75 14.63 -12.52
CA GLY A 135 -10.43 14.20 -11.15
C GLY A 135 -9.98 12.74 -11.04
N ARG A 136 -9.67 12.10 -12.17
CA ARG A 136 -8.99 10.81 -12.25
C ARG A 136 -7.69 11.00 -13.02
N TRP A 137 -6.77 10.07 -12.86
CA TRP A 137 -5.54 10.10 -13.62
C TRP A 137 -5.59 9.11 -14.79
N ARG A 138 -5.24 9.56 -15.98
CA ARG A 138 -5.17 8.73 -17.18
C ARG A 138 -3.73 8.62 -17.64
N VAL A 139 -3.22 7.39 -17.71
CA VAL A 139 -1.97 7.09 -18.41
C VAL A 139 -2.30 6.54 -19.79
N GLN A 140 -1.88 7.26 -20.82
CA GLN A 140 -2.05 6.84 -22.21
C GLN A 140 -0.77 6.16 -22.68
N VAL A 141 -0.87 4.90 -23.08
CA VAL A 141 0.21 4.14 -23.69
C VAL A 141 -0.07 4.04 -25.18
N ARG A 142 0.69 4.79 -25.98
CA ARG A 142 0.61 4.79 -27.44
C ARG A 142 1.65 3.86 -28.00
N LEU A 143 1.26 3.11 -29.02
CA LEU A 143 2.06 2.08 -29.64
C LEU A 143 2.32 2.47 -31.09
N HIS A 144 3.55 2.27 -31.53
CA HIS A 144 3.96 2.43 -32.91
C HIS A 144 5.01 1.37 -33.27
N GLU A 145 5.28 1.23 -34.57
CA GLU A 145 6.28 0.31 -35.11
C GLU A 145 7.59 1.05 -35.39
#